data_AF-A0A2V6LMQ5-F1
#
_entry.id   AF-A0A2V6LMQ5-F1
#
_cell.length_a   1.000
_cell.length_b   1.000
_cell.length_c   1.000
_cell.angle_alpha   90.00
_cell.angle_beta   90.00
_cell.angle_gamma   90.00
#
_symmetry.space_group_name_H-M   'P 1'
#
loop_
_entity.id
_entity.type
_entity.pdbx_description
1 polymer ?
#
loop_
_entity_poly.entity_id
_entity_poly.type
_entity_poly.pdbx_seq_one_letter_code
_entity_poly.pdbx_strand_id
1 'polypeptide(L)'
;MADELKQLNDRTIIATHASLDSEWNQFKHGAEKAVWTVSGLWGGPVSDWQDWGIRFKLPFAYHRSDQASGHAEVGGTGDAEVGIGTAFRLNETWRTGGGVELHADTASDPALAENVWRLKLGWGLSHDVTHWLTLTLNADYNHSIAEKEDVRPHRYLELSAPATLILPQAWSMSASYKTGVDFEN
;
A
#
# COMPACT_ATOMS: atom_id res chain seq x y z
N MET A 1 15.53 2.11 16.28
CA MET A 1 15.97 0.80 15.76
C MET A 1 14.80 -0.18 15.61
N ALA A 2 14.28 -0.82 16.67
CA ALA A 2 13.17 -1.77 16.49
C ALA A 2 11.89 -1.13 15.93
N ASP A 3 11.47 0.02 16.47
CA ASP A 3 10.29 0.73 15.95
C ASP A 3 10.50 1.28 14.52
N GLU A 4 11.73 1.65 14.17
CA GLU A 4 12.08 2.09 12.80
C GLU A 4 11.99 0.95 11.78
N LEU A 5 12.17 -0.30 12.21
CA LEU A 5 12.00 -1.47 11.34
C LEU A 5 10.54 -1.90 11.27
N LYS A 6 9.81 -1.77 12.38
CA LYS A 6 8.36 -2.00 12.40
C LYS A 6 7.64 -1.01 11.48
N GLN A 7 8.04 0.27 11.45
CA GLN A 7 7.36 1.30 10.66
C GLN A 7 7.31 1.00 9.15
N LEU A 8 8.23 0.16 8.65
CA LEU A 8 8.24 -0.24 7.23
C LEU A 8 7.07 -1.18 6.90
N ASN A 9 6.53 -1.90 7.89
CA ASN A 9 5.52 -2.94 7.69
C ASN A 9 4.24 -2.73 8.52
N ASP A 10 4.29 -1.91 9.57
CA ASP A 10 3.19 -1.62 10.48
C ASP A 10 2.55 -0.26 10.15
N ARG A 11 1.38 -0.31 9.50
CA ARG A 11 0.62 0.88 9.09
C ARG A 11 0.03 1.67 10.26
N THR A 12 0.08 1.13 11.48
CA THR A 12 -0.33 1.86 12.70
C THR A 12 0.80 2.70 13.30
N ILE A 13 1.98 2.72 12.66
CA ILE A 13 3.08 3.62 12.99
C ILE A 13 3.16 4.70 11.93
N ILE A 14 3.02 5.96 12.35
CA ILE A 14 3.16 7.11 11.46
C ILE A 14 4.45 7.84 11.82
N ALA A 15 5.46 7.73 10.96
CA ALA A 15 6.75 8.38 11.12
C ALA A 15 7.30 8.83 9.76
N THR A 16 7.96 9.99 9.74
CA THR A 16 8.45 10.56 8.49
C THR A 16 9.54 9.67 7.87
N HIS A 17 9.30 9.15 6.67
CA HIS A 17 10.24 8.34 5.93
C HIS A 17 9.96 8.37 4.41
N ALA A 18 10.94 7.94 3.63
CA ALA A 18 10.79 7.68 2.20
C ALA A 18 11.17 6.22 1.93
N SER A 19 10.45 5.58 1.00
CA SER A 19 10.74 4.21 0.56
C SER A 19 10.80 4.13 -0.96
N LEU A 20 11.56 3.13 -1.43
CA LEU A 20 11.55 2.68 -2.81
C LEU A 20 11.24 1.19 -2.80
N ASP A 21 10.07 0.85 -3.32
CA ASP A 21 9.59 -0.52 -3.43
C ASP A 21 9.75 -1.01 -4.86
N SER A 22 10.17 -2.26 -5.06
CA SER A 22 10.31 -2.87 -6.38
C SER A 22 9.50 -4.16 -6.44
N GLU A 23 8.68 -4.29 -7.47
CA GLU A 23 7.86 -5.47 -7.73
C GLU A 23 8.14 -5.98 -9.14
N TRP A 24 8.35 -7.30 -9.26
CA TRP A 24 8.56 -7.97 -10.53
C TRP A 24 7.53 -9.08 -10.70
N ASN A 25 6.67 -8.94 -11.72
CA ASN A 25 5.62 -9.90 -12.02
C ASN A 25 5.87 -10.55 -13.37
N GLN A 26 5.87 -11.88 -13.39
CA GLN A 26 5.88 -12.68 -14.60
C GLN A 26 4.51 -13.30 -14.80
N PHE A 27 3.86 -12.98 -15.91
CA PHE A 27 2.54 -13.46 -16.25
C PHE A 27 2.59 -14.69 -17.17
N LYS A 28 1.44 -15.36 -17.31
CA LYS A 28 1.28 -16.43 -18.28
C LYS A 28 1.62 -15.90 -19.69
N HIS A 29 2.27 -16.73 -20.50
CA HIS A 29 2.74 -16.41 -21.85
C HIS A 29 3.94 -15.43 -21.93
N GLY A 30 4.70 -15.26 -20.85
CA GLY A 30 6.00 -14.57 -20.91
C GLY A 30 5.92 -13.04 -20.89
N ALA A 31 4.74 -12.46 -20.66
CA ALA A 31 4.62 -11.04 -20.36
C ALA A 31 5.22 -10.72 -18.99
N GLU A 32 5.93 -9.61 -18.89
CA GLU A 32 6.63 -9.17 -17.68
C GLU A 32 6.19 -7.74 -17.33
N LYS A 33 6.05 -7.48 -16.03
CA LYS A 33 5.82 -6.14 -15.49
C LYS A 33 6.81 -5.89 -14.37
N ALA A 34 7.59 -4.83 -14.51
CA ALA A 34 8.39 -4.28 -13.44
C ALA A 34 7.72 -3.01 -12.93
N VAL A 35 7.62 -2.85 -11.61
CA VAL A 35 7.11 -1.63 -10.99
C VAL A 35 8.09 -1.17 -9.92
N TRP A 36 8.46 0.10 -9.98
CA TRP A 36 9.19 0.78 -8.91
C TRP A 36 8.28 1.84 -8.31
N THR A 37 8.00 1.78 -7.01
CA THR A 37 7.14 2.76 -6.34
C THR A 37 7.97 3.62 -5.41
N VAL A 38 7.98 4.92 -5.66
CA VAL A 38 8.52 5.90 -4.72
C VAL A 38 7.41 6.30 -3.78
N SER A 39 7.63 6.13 -2.48
CA SER A 39 6.68 6.54 -1.45
C SER A 39 7.31 7.54 -0.49
N GLY A 40 6.52 8.52 -0.05
CA GLY A 40 6.85 9.41 1.06
C GLY A 40 5.74 9.38 2.10
N LEU A 41 6.11 9.27 3.37
CA LEU A 41 5.24 9.53 4.50
C LEU A 41 5.80 10.74 5.26
N TRP A 42 4.96 11.75 5.50
CA TRP A 42 5.28 12.87 6.37
C TRP A 42 4.30 12.85 7.52
N GLY A 43 4.81 12.72 8.72
CA GLY A 43 3.96 12.61 9.90
C GLY A 43 4.72 12.84 11.18
N GLY A 44 3.96 13.09 12.23
CA GLY A 44 4.49 13.37 13.55
C GLY A 44 3.42 13.27 14.63
N PRO A 45 3.85 13.35 15.89
CA PRO A 45 2.94 13.25 17.03
C PRO A 45 2.04 14.48 17.11
N VAL A 46 0.76 14.25 17.35
CA VAL A 46 -0.18 15.25 17.88
C VAL A 46 -0.12 15.26 19.40
N SER A 47 0.07 14.08 20.00
CA SER A 47 0.24 13.87 21.45
C SER A 47 1.02 12.58 21.70
N ASP A 48 1.28 12.25 22.97
CA ASP A 48 1.94 10.99 23.36
C ASP A 48 1.17 9.72 22.93
N TRP A 49 -0.13 9.87 22.62
CA TRP A 49 -1.04 8.77 22.29
C TRP A 49 -1.59 8.83 20.87
N GLN A 50 -1.22 9.84 20.08
CA GLN A 50 -1.77 10.06 18.74
C GLN A 50 -0.73 10.63 17.79
N ASP A 51 -0.63 10.00 16.62
CA ASP A 51 0.15 10.46 15.49
C ASP A 51 -0.77 10.79 14.29
N TRP A 52 -0.29 11.65 13.40
CA TRP A 52 -0.96 11.94 12.13
C TRP A 52 0.06 12.08 11.01
N GLY A 53 -0.39 11.87 9.77
CA GLY A 53 0.49 12.03 8.63
C GLY A 53 -0.22 12.02 7.28
N ILE A 54 0.54 12.46 6.29
CA ILE A 54 0.20 12.48 4.88
C ILE A 54 1.13 11.51 4.16
N ARG A 55 0.58 10.74 3.22
CA ARG A 55 1.31 9.82 2.37
C ARG A 55 1.19 10.22 0.92
N PHE A 56 2.26 10.00 0.17
CA PHE A 56 2.26 10.03 -1.28
C PHE A 56 2.94 8.78 -1.84
N LYS A 57 2.41 8.23 -2.94
CA LYS A 57 2.99 7.10 -3.67
C LYS A 57 2.93 7.39 -5.16
N LEU A 58 4.04 7.14 -5.86
CA LEU A 58 4.14 7.28 -7.30
C LEU A 58 4.79 6.03 -7.89
N PRO A 59 4.02 5.20 -8.61
CA PRO A 59 4.55 4.03 -9.30
C PRO A 59 5.15 4.43 -10.67
N PHE A 60 6.28 3.81 -11.00
CA PHE A 60 6.90 3.80 -12.30
C PHE A 60 6.83 2.37 -12.82
N ALA A 61 6.06 2.15 -13.88
CA ALA A 61 5.82 0.82 -14.43
C ALA A 61 6.50 0.68 -15.78
N TYR A 62 7.01 -0.53 -16.02
CA TYR A 62 7.50 -0.98 -17.31
C TYR A 62 6.83 -2.30 -17.66
N HIS A 63 6.13 -2.31 -18.80
CA HIS A 63 5.45 -3.47 -19.34
C HIS A 63 6.18 -3.98 -20.56
N ARG A 64 6.50 -5.26 -20.55
CA ARG A 64 7.06 -5.98 -21.69
C ARG A 64 6.11 -7.08 -22.10
N SER A 65 5.57 -6.99 -23.32
CA SER A 65 4.83 -8.09 -23.92
C SER A 65 5.79 -9.03 -24.65
N ASP A 66 5.37 -10.28 -24.87
CA ASP A 66 6.11 -11.18 -25.75
C ASP A 66 6.04 -10.69 -27.21
N GLN A 67 7.06 -10.99 -28.02
CA GLN A 67 7.11 -10.61 -29.44
C GLN A 67 5.92 -11.12 -30.27
N ALA A 68 5.16 -12.12 -29.78
CA ALA A 68 4.04 -12.70 -30.48
C ALA A 68 2.71 -11.93 -30.31
N SER A 69 2.57 -11.11 -29.25
CA SER A 69 1.32 -10.38 -28.96
C SER A 69 1.18 -9.03 -29.64
N GLY A 70 2.22 -8.51 -30.30
CA GLY A 70 2.16 -7.28 -31.09
C GLY A 70 1.93 -6.00 -30.27
N HIS A 71 1.99 -6.06 -28.95
CA HIS A 71 1.92 -4.89 -28.08
C HIS A 71 3.31 -4.25 -27.92
N ALA A 72 3.37 -2.91 -27.95
CA ALA A 72 4.61 -2.17 -27.76
C ALA A 72 5.06 -2.24 -26.29
N GLU A 73 6.37 -2.17 -26.06
CA GLU A 73 6.92 -1.93 -24.73
C GLU A 73 6.46 -0.55 -24.25
N VAL A 74 5.79 -0.48 -23.10
CA VAL A 74 5.29 0.78 -22.53
C VAL A 74 5.91 0.98 -21.16
N GLY A 75 6.52 2.15 -20.96
CA GLY A 75 7.12 2.56 -19.70
C GLY A 75 6.72 3.96 -19.34
N GLY A 76 6.46 4.21 -18.05
CA GLY A 76 6.01 5.52 -17.59
C GLY A 76 5.56 5.54 -16.15
N THR A 77 4.96 6.65 -15.73
CA THR A 77 4.33 6.78 -14.42
C THR A 77 2.95 6.13 -14.47
N GLY A 78 2.64 5.32 -13.46
CA GLY A 78 1.27 4.88 -13.22
C GLY A 78 0.50 5.88 -12.36
N ASP A 79 -0.65 5.45 -11.86
CA ASP A 79 -1.54 6.29 -11.07
C ASP A 79 -0.95 6.64 -9.70
N ALA A 80 -0.88 7.94 -9.42
CA ALA A 80 -0.41 8.46 -8.15
C ALA A 80 -1.47 8.28 -7.05
N GLU A 81 -0.99 8.10 -5.82
CA GLU A 81 -1.84 8.00 -4.65
C GLU A 81 -1.43 9.04 -3.60
N VAL A 82 -2.42 9.68 -2.99
CA VAL A 82 -2.22 10.61 -1.87
C VAL A 82 -3.18 10.25 -0.75
N GLY A 83 -2.69 10.21 0.49
CA GLY A 83 -3.52 9.84 1.63
C GLY A 83 -3.23 10.67 2.86
N ILE A 84 -4.19 10.68 3.77
CA ILE A 84 -4.06 11.25 5.11
C ILE A 84 -4.56 10.22 6.12
N GLY A 85 -3.89 10.12 7.26
CA GLY A 85 -4.26 9.18 8.30
C GLY A 85 -3.82 9.62 9.68
N THR A 86 -4.33 8.89 10.66
CA THR A 86 -3.99 9.03 12.07
C THR A 86 -3.85 7.67 12.71
N ALA A 87 -2.99 7.58 13.72
CA ALA A 87 -2.80 6.39 14.52
C ALA A 87 -2.86 6.75 16.00
N PHE A 88 -3.29 5.79 16.80
CA PHE A 88 -3.48 5.92 18.24
C PHE A 88 -2.81 4.77 18.96
N ARG A 89 -2.12 5.08 20.05
CA ARG A 89 -1.69 4.08 21.03
C ARG A 89 -2.85 3.85 22.00
N LEU A 90 -3.31 2.60 22.09
CA LEU A 90 -4.36 2.21 23.04
C LEU A 90 -3.76 1.88 24.41
N ASN A 91 -2.57 1.31 24.40
CA ASN A 91 -1.69 1.09 25.55
C ASN A 91 -0.26 0.88 25.02
N GLU A 92 0.64 0.34 25.84
CA GLU A 92 2.05 0.11 25.47
C GLU A 92 2.25 -0.96 24.37
N THR A 93 1.28 -1.86 24.14
CA THR A 93 1.40 -2.96 23.17
C THR A 93 0.35 -2.92 22.05
N TRP A 94 -0.74 -2.19 22.22
CA TRP A 94 -1.84 -2.09 21.25
C TRP A 94 -1.89 -0.74 20.58
N ARG A 95 -2.02 -0.76 19.25
CA ARG A 95 -2.13 0.42 18.40
C ARG A 95 -3.25 0.23 17.39
N THR A 96 -3.94 1.30 17.05
CA THR A 96 -4.91 1.30 15.95
C THR A 96 -4.70 2.53 15.10
N GLY A 97 -4.98 2.45 13.80
CA GLY A 97 -4.88 3.59 12.91
C GLY A 97 -5.86 3.47 11.77
N GLY A 98 -6.06 4.57 11.09
CA GLY A 98 -6.90 4.61 9.91
C GLY A 98 -6.65 5.86 9.09
N GLY A 99 -7.10 5.82 7.84
CA GLY A 99 -6.88 6.90 6.91
C GLY A 99 -7.70 6.76 5.65
N VAL A 100 -7.62 7.81 4.85
CA VAL A 100 -8.25 7.89 3.55
C VAL A 100 -7.14 8.13 2.53
N GLU A 101 -7.11 7.31 1.48
CA GLU A 101 -6.17 7.43 0.37
C GLU A 101 -6.98 7.61 -0.92
N LEU A 102 -6.60 8.61 -1.71
CA LEU A 102 -7.12 8.86 -3.04
C LEU A 102 -6.13 8.30 -4.05
N HIS A 103 -6.60 7.38 -4.87
CA HIS A 103 -5.93 6.91 -6.07
C HIS A 103 -6.45 7.74 -7.24
N ALA A 104 -5.53 8.42 -7.92
CA ALA A 104 -5.82 9.39 -8.96
C ALA A 104 -5.34 8.89 -10.32
N ASP A 105 -6.27 8.86 -11.28
CA ASP A 105 -6.00 8.54 -12.68
C ASP A 105 -5.10 9.62 -13.30
N THR A 106 -3.79 9.40 -13.20
CA THR A 106 -2.70 10.34 -13.48
C THR A 106 -1.54 9.69 -14.22
N ALA A 107 -1.70 8.42 -14.60
CA ALA A 107 -0.72 7.71 -15.39
C ALA A 107 -0.34 8.48 -16.66
N SER A 108 0.93 8.34 -17.06
CA SER A 108 1.46 9.02 -18.26
C SER A 108 0.94 8.42 -19.56
N ASP A 109 0.47 7.19 -19.52
CA ASP A 109 -0.05 6.43 -20.66
C ASP A 109 -1.29 5.64 -20.23
N PRO A 110 -2.38 5.59 -21.02
CA PRO A 110 -3.58 4.81 -20.70
C PRO A 110 -3.30 3.32 -20.43
N ALA A 111 -2.25 2.74 -21.03
CA ALA A 111 -1.87 1.35 -20.77
C ALA A 111 -1.31 1.12 -19.34
N LEU A 112 -0.98 2.20 -18.63
CA LEU A 112 -0.47 2.20 -17.24
C LEU A 112 -1.52 2.67 -16.22
N ALA A 113 -2.67 3.15 -16.71
CA ALA A 113 -3.77 3.64 -15.88
C ALA A 113 -4.70 2.50 -15.45
N GLU A 114 -5.26 2.58 -14.24
CA GLU A 114 -6.45 1.82 -13.86
C GLU A 114 -7.74 2.48 -14.37
N ASN A 115 -7.64 3.67 -14.99
CA ASN A 115 -8.76 4.45 -15.56
C ASN A 115 -9.88 4.75 -14.55
N VAL A 116 -9.54 4.79 -13.26
CA VAL A 116 -10.48 5.05 -12.17
C VAL A 116 -9.91 6.06 -11.18
N TRP A 117 -10.79 6.93 -10.69
CA TRP A 117 -10.57 7.60 -9.42
C TRP A 117 -11.14 6.72 -8.33
N ARG A 118 -10.32 6.39 -7.32
CA ARG A 118 -10.72 5.45 -6.26
C ARG A 118 -10.39 6.03 -4.90
N LEU A 119 -11.39 6.04 -4.03
CA LEU A 119 -11.23 6.32 -2.62
C LEU A 119 -10.98 5.01 -1.86
N LYS A 120 -9.92 4.98 -1.06
CA LYS A 120 -9.57 3.86 -0.19
C LYS A 120 -9.70 4.29 1.26
N LEU A 121 -10.53 3.59 2.01
CA LEU A 121 -10.67 3.75 3.46
C LEU A 121 -9.90 2.62 4.13
N GLY A 122 -8.79 2.96 4.78
CA GLY A 122 -7.94 2.01 5.49
C GLY A 122 -8.16 2.08 7.00
N TRP A 123 -8.15 0.90 7.63
CA TRP A 123 -8.09 0.75 9.08
C TRP A 123 -7.12 -0.37 9.44
N GLY A 124 -6.43 -0.21 10.58
CA GLY A 124 -5.48 -1.17 11.10
C GLY A 124 -5.52 -1.29 12.62
N LEU A 125 -5.20 -2.48 13.11
CA LEU A 125 -5.00 -2.80 14.52
C LEU A 125 -3.72 -3.63 14.65
N SER A 126 -2.79 -3.16 15.46
CA SER A 126 -1.51 -3.82 15.72
C SER A 126 -1.37 -4.16 17.19
N HIS A 127 -0.79 -5.34 17.44
CA HIS A 127 -0.45 -5.83 18.77
C HIS A 127 1.00 -6.30 18.80
N ASP A 128 1.79 -5.70 19.67
CA ASP A 128 3.14 -6.14 20.01
C ASP A 128 3.05 -7.32 20.99
N VAL A 129 2.96 -8.52 20.44
CA VAL A 129 2.88 -9.78 21.21
C VAL A 129 4.14 -9.96 22.05
N THR A 130 5.29 -9.60 21.50
CA THR A 130 6.58 -9.54 22.21
C THR A 130 7.38 -8.34 21.70
N HIS A 131 8.56 -8.09 22.30
CA HIS A 131 9.46 -7.04 21.80
C HIS A 131 10.00 -7.30 20.39
N TRP A 132 9.91 -8.54 19.89
CA TRP A 132 10.39 -8.95 18.56
C TRP A 132 9.29 -9.44 17.62
N LEU A 133 8.03 -9.56 18.07
CA LEU A 133 6.90 -9.99 17.25
C LEU A 133 5.75 -9.00 17.34
N THR A 134 5.33 -8.48 16.19
CA THR A 134 4.13 -7.65 16.02
C THR A 134 3.16 -8.35 15.08
N LEU A 135 1.90 -8.43 15.49
CA LEU A 135 0.80 -8.89 14.64
C LEU A 135 -0.08 -7.69 14.27
N THR A 136 -0.42 -7.58 13.00
CA THR A 136 -1.28 -6.53 12.48
C THR A 136 -2.48 -7.14 11.76
N LEU A 137 -3.64 -6.51 11.89
CA LEU A 137 -4.82 -6.74 11.06
C LEU A 137 -5.15 -5.43 10.35
N ASN A 138 -5.28 -5.47 9.03
CA ASN A 138 -5.72 -4.32 8.24
C ASN A 138 -6.98 -4.67 7.45
N ALA A 139 -7.81 -3.65 7.26
CA ALA A 139 -8.97 -3.67 6.39
C ALA A 139 -8.95 -2.42 5.50
N ASP A 140 -8.96 -2.62 4.19
CA ASP A 140 -8.96 -1.57 3.18
C ASP A 140 -10.24 -1.68 2.34
N TYR A 141 -11.17 -0.74 2.50
CA TYR A 141 -12.35 -0.64 1.67
C TYR A 141 -12.09 0.28 0.47
N ASN A 142 -12.27 -0.24 -0.73
CA ASN A 142 -11.99 0.45 -1.98
C ASN A 142 -13.30 0.77 -2.68
N HIS A 143 -13.46 2.02 -3.12
CA HIS A 143 -14.64 2.51 -3.81
C HIS A 143 -14.24 3.43 -4.95
N SER A 144 -14.61 3.07 -6.19
CA SER A 144 -14.51 3.98 -7.33
C SER A 144 -15.49 5.13 -7.16
N ILE A 145 -14.98 6.35 -7.42
CA ILE A 145 -15.76 7.59 -7.38
C ILE A 145 -15.97 8.20 -8.76
N ALA A 146 -15.12 7.82 -9.73
CA ALA A 146 -15.31 8.12 -11.14
C ALA A 146 -14.57 7.08 -11.99
N GLU A 147 -15.24 6.53 -13.00
CA GLU A 147 -14.66 5.62 -13.98
C GLU A 147 -14.54 6.29 -15.36
N LYS A 148 -13.51 5.91 -16.12
CA LYS A 148 -13.37 6.23 -17.54
C LYS A 148 -13.40 4.97 -18.38
N GLU A 149 -13.64 5.12 -19.68
CA GLU A 149 -13.51 4.05 -20.68
C GLU A 149 -14.37 2.79 -20.40
N ASP A 150 -15.54 2.98 -19.77
CA ASP A 150 -16.51 1.91 -19.46
C ASP A 150 -15.94 0.80 -18.55
N VAL A 151 -14.93 1.12 -17.74
CA VAL A 151 -14.38 0.22 -16.72
C VAL A 151 -15.42 -0.03 -15.63
N ARG A 152 -15.47 -1.26 -15.13
CA ARG A 152 -16.40 -1.63 -14.05
C ARG A 152 -16.06 -0.86 -12.77
N PRO A 153 -17.07 -0.46 -11.98
CA PRO A 153 -16.84 0.12 -10.67
C PRO A 153 -15.96 -0.77 -9.80
N HIS A 154 -15.00 -0.17 -9.11
CA HIS A 154 -14.16 -0.88 -8.16
C HIS A 154 -14.78 -0.78 -6.77
N ARG A 155 -15.45 -1.85 -6.33
CA ARG A 155 -16.00 -1.95 -4.98
C ARG A 155 -15.60 -3.26 -4.32
N TYR A 156 -14.58 -3.19 -3.47
CA TYR A 156 -14.07 -4.38 -2.81
C TYR A 156 -13.50 -4.08 -1.42
N LEU A 157 -13.46 -5.11 -0.58
CA LEU A 157 -12.82 -5.09 0.73
C LEU A 157 -11.59 -5.98 0.69
N GLU A 158 -10.41 -5.42 0.97
CA GLU A 158 -9.20 -6.19 1.20
C GLU A 158 -8.94 -6.32 2.70
N LEU A 159 -8.67 -7.54 3.15
CA LEU A 159 -8.22 -7.83 4.51
C LEU A 159 -6.81 -8.38 4.44
N SER A 160 -5.93 -7.89 5.31
CA SER A 160 -4.58 -8.42 5.45
C SER A 160 -4.20 -8.66 6.91
N ALA A 161 -3.41 -9.71 7.13
CA ALA A 161 -2.89 -10.05 8.45
C ALA A 161 -1.35 -10.19 8.40
N PRO A 162 -0.60 -9.08 8.47
CA PRO A 162 0.86 -9.13 8.58
C PRO A 162 1.33 -9.61 9.95
N ALA A 163 2.39 -10.40 9.96
CA ALA A 163 3.19 -10.73 11.13
C ALA A 163 4.63 -10.27 10.87
N THR A 164 5.12 -9.35 11.70
CA THR A 164 6.46 -8.76 11.59
C THR A 164 7.35 -9.27 12.71
N LEU A 165 8.50 -9.82 12.35
CA LEU A 165 9.56 -10.30 13.24
C LEU A 165 10.76 -9.36 13.16
N ILE A 166 11.19 -8.84 14.31
CA ILE A 166 12.44 -8.11 14.44
C ILE A 166 13.55 -9.10 14.78
N LEU A 167 14.55 -9.15 13.91
CA LEU A 167 15.71 -10.01 14.02
C LEU A 167 16.90 -9.23 14.60
N PRO A 168 17.93 -9.92 15.13
CA PRO A 168 19.18 -9.26 15.55
C PRO A 168 19.81 -8.43 14.44
N GLN A 169 20.67 -7.48 14.81
CA GLN A 169 21.42 -6.63 13.87
C GLN A 169 20.55 -5.76 12.95
N ALA A 170 19.39 -5.32 13.45
CA ALA A 170 18.50 -4.40 12.74
C ALA A 170 17.89 -4.96 11.44
N TRP A 171 17.60 -6.26 11.43
CA TRP A 171 16.85 -6.89 10.34
C TRP A 171 15.39 -7.07 10.75
N SER A 172 14.49 -7.07 9.76
CA SER A 172 13.09 -7.45 9.97
C SER A 172 12.62 -8.38 8.87
N MET A 173 11.74 -9.30 9.23
CA MET A 173 11.04 -10.17 8.29
C MET A 173 9.55 -10.04 8.51
N SER A 174 8.78 -9.92 7.44
CA SER A 174 7.32 -9.88 7.50
C SER A 174 6.71 -10.96 6.62
N ALA A 175 5.69 -11.63 7.14
CA ALA A 175 4.81 -12.51 6.35
C ALA A 175 3.39 -11.95 6.44
N SER A 176 2.65 -11.92 5.34
CA SER A 176 1.27 -11.44 5.34
C SER A 176 0.37 -12.41 4.60
N TYR A 177 -0.77 -12.73 5.21
CA TYR A 177 -1.91 -13.26 4.49
C TYR A 177 -2.75 -12.08 3.95
N LYS A 178 -3.30 -12.21 2.74
CA LYS A 178 -4.20 -11.23 2.14
C LYS A 178 -5.39 -11.94 1.52
N THR A 179 -6.58 -11.38 1.68
CA THR A 179 -7.81 -11.86 1.04
C THR A 179 -8.66 -10.67 0.62
N GLY A 180 -9.35 -10.81 -0.50
CA GLY A 180 -10.26 -9.78 -1.02
C GLY A 180 -11.68 -10.32 -1.17
N VAL A 181 -12.67 -9.47 -0.92
CA VAL A 181 -14.07 -9.71 -1.28
C VAL A 181 -14.46 -8.64 -2.29
N ASP A 182 -14.73 -9.06 -3.52
CA ASP A 182 -15.27 -8.22 -4.58
C ASP A 182 -16.79 -8.19 -4.44
N PHE A 183 -17.39 -7.00 -4.43
CA PHE A 183 -18.84 -6.83 -4.30
C PHE A 183 -19.57 -6.71 -5.64
N GLU A 184 -18.84 -6.61 -6.75
CA GLU A 184 -19.40 -6.49 -8.11
C GLU A 184 -19.37 -7.83 -8.89
N ASN A 185 -19.02 -8.94 -8.23
CA ASN A 185 -19.02 -10.31 -8.77
C ASN A 185 -19.85 -11.30 -7.92
#